data_AF-A0A9E3HYT1-F1
#
_entry.id   AF-A0A9E3HYT1-F1
#
_cell.length_a   1.000
_cell.length_b   1.000
_cell.length_c   1.000
_cell.angle_alpha   90.00
_cell.angle_beta   90.00
_cell.angle_gamma   90.00
#
_symmetry.space_group_name_H-M   'P 1'
#
loop_
_entity.id
_entity.type
_entity.pdbx_description
1 polymer ?
#
loop_
_entity_poly.entity_id
_entity_poly.type
_entity_poly.pdbx_seq_one_letter_code
_entity_poly.pdbx_strand_id
1 'polypeptide(L)'
;MSGTSAAFAAIWALGILAVGAWSAFTARRAVLNIAVTFGAIHFYTQYFERFEATPEAITIAGVIAILAAWALWAFNHRLVQR
;
A
#
# COMPACT_ATOMS: atom_id res chain seq x y z
N MET A 1 7.99 -17.54 10.81
CA MET A 1 6.93 -16.67 11.37
C MET A 1 6.08 -17.50 12.32
N SER A 2 5.84 -17.03 13.55
CA SER A 2 4.80 -17.63 14.41
C SER A 2 3.41 -17.37 13.81
N GLY A 3 2.45 -18.27 14.03
CA GLY A 3 1.11 -18.16 13.42
C GLY A 3 0.36 -16.86 13.74
N THR A 4 0.63 -16.25 14.89
CA THR A 4 0.05 -14.96 15.31
C THR A 4 0.54 -13.78 14.46
N SER A 5 1.80 -13.81 14.02
CA SER A 5 2.40 -12.75 13.20
C SER A 5 1.76 -12.68 11.80
N ALA A 6 1.51 -13.85 11.20
CA ALA A 6 0.86 -13.95 9.89
C ALA A 6 -0.61 -13.52 9.93
N ALA A 7 -1.34 -13.91 10.99
CA ALA A 7 -2.73 -13.48 11.19
C ALA A 7 -2.82 -11.96 11.34
N PHE A 8 -1.93 -11.36 12.13
CA PHE A 8 -1.87 -9.90 12.28
C PHE A 8 -1.60 -9.21 10.94
N ALA A 9 -0.60 -9.66 10.18
CA ALA A 9 -0.28 -9.10 8.88
C ALA A 9 -1.47 -9.17 7.91
N ALA A 10 -2.15 -10.31 7.83
CA ALA A 10 -3.31 -10.49 6.98
C ALA A 10 -4.48 -9.58 7.37
N ILE A 11 -4.83 -9.51 8.66
CA ILE A 11 -5.91 -8.65 9.17
C ILE A 11 -5.58 -7.18 8.91
N TRP A 12 -4.33 -6.78 9.12
CA TRP A 12 -3.89 -5.41 8.88
C TRP A 12 -3.97 -5.03 7.40
N ALA A 13 -3.51 -5.91 6.50
CA ALA A 13 -3.65 -5.73 5.06
C ALA A 13 -5.12 -5.56 4.65
N LEU A 14 -6.01 -6.42 5.13
CA LEU A 14 -7.45 -6.33 4.87
C LEU A 14 -8.04 -5.00 5.38
N GLY A 15 -7.65 -4.57 6.58
CA GLY A 15 -8.07 -3.28 7.15
C GLY A 15 -7.65 -2.09 6.29
N ILE A 16 -6.39 -2.06 5.84
CA ILE A 16 -5.88 -1.01 4.94
C ILE A 16 -6.66 -1.01 3.62
N LEU A 17 -6.89 -2.18 3.01
CA LEU A 17 -7.62 -2.29 1.75
C LEU A 17 -9.06 -1.82 1.89
N ALA A 18 -9.75 -2.21 2.97
CA ALA A 18 -11.12 -1.77 3.24
C ALA A 18 -11.22 -0.25 3.40
N VAL A 19 -10.32 0.37 4.20
CA VAL A 19 -10.29 1.82 4.41
C VAL A 19 -9.90 2.56 3.13
N GLY A 20 -8.93 2.03 2.38
CA GLY A 20 -8.49 2.58 1.09
C GLY A 20 -9.63 2.58 0.06
N ALA A 21 -10.31 1.45 -0.11
CA ALA A 21 -11.45 1.34 -1.01
C ALA A 21 -12.58 2.30 -0.61
N TRP A 22 -12.98 2.29 0.66
CA TRP A 22 -14.03 3.19 1.16
C TRP A 22 -13.69 4.67 0.97
N SER A 23 -12.46 5.07 1.28
CA SER A 23 -12.01 6.47 1.11
C SER A 23 -11.96 6.89 -0.37
N ALA A 24 -11.62 5.97 -1.27
CA ALA A 24 -11.69 6.18 -2.72
C ALA A 24 -13.14 6.40 -3.20
N PHE A 25 -14.09 5.57 -2.75
CA PHE A 25 -15.50 5.70 -3.13
C PHE A 25 -16.19 6.92 -2.53
N THR A 26 -15.74 7.38 -1.36
CA THR A 26 -16.30 8.56 -0.66
C THR A 26 -15.53 9.86 -0.91
N ALA A 27 -14.60 9.87 -1.87
CA ALA A 27 -13.77 11.02 -2.24
C ALA A 27 -12.98 11.65 -1.06
N ARG A 28 -12.62 10.85 -0.06
CA ARG A 28 -11.87 11.31 1.13
C ARG A 28 -10.37 11.29 0.88
N ARG A 29 -9.87 12.27 0.13
CA ARG A 29 -8.46 12.36 -0.32
C ARG A 29 -7.43 12.12 0.78
N ALA A 30 -7.60 12.78 1.94
CA ALA A 30 -6.65 12.65 3.05
C ALA A 30 -6.59 11.22 3.59
N VAL A 31 -7.75 10.58 3.78
CA VAL A 31 -7.85 9.19 4.27
C VAL A 31 -7.25 8.22 3.26
N LEU A 32 -7.50 8.44 1.97
CA LEU A 32 -6.92 7.62 0.91
C LEU A 32 -5.38 7.70 0.90
N ASN A 33 -4.82 8.90 1.00
CA ASN A 33 -3.36 9.07 1.05
C ASN A 33 -2.74 8.35 2.25
N ILE A 34 -3.39 8.42 3.41
CA ILE A 34 -2.95 7.71 4.61
C ILE A 34 -3.03 6.20 4.37
N ALA A 35 -4.16 5.69 3.87
CA ALA A 35 -4.33 4.26 3.59
C ALA A 35 -3.29 3.74 2.60
N VAL A 36 -3.01 4.47 1.52
CA VAL A 36 -1.99 4.07 0.53
C VAL A 36 -0.58 4.13 1.12
N THR A 37 -0.28 5.12 1.98
CA THR A 37 1.01 5.20 2.68
C THR A 37 1.23 3.99 3.59
N PHE A 38 0.25 3.67 4.45
CA PHE A 38 0.31 2.49 5.31
C PHE A 38 0.33 1.18 4.51
N GLY A 39 -0.40 1.13 3.40
CA GLY A 39 -0.39 0.00 2.48
C GLY A 39 0.98 -0.23 1.86
N ALA A 40 1.66 0.83 1.42
CA ALA A 40 3.01 0.74 0.89
C ALA A 40 4.00 0.26 1.96
N ILE A 41 3.96 0.84 3.16
CA ILE A 41 4.81 0.41 4.29
C ILE A 41 4.59 -1.07 4.58
N HIS A 42 3.33 -1.49 4.74
CA HIS A 42 2.99 -2.88 5.03
C HIS A 42 3.45 -3.83 3.91
N PHE A 43 3.21 -3.47 2.66
CA PHE A 43 3.66 -4.23 1.50
C PHE A 43 5.17 -4.41 1.50
N TYR A 44 5.96 -3.33 1.66
CA TYR A 44 7.43 -3.43 1.64
C TYR A 44 7.98 -4.22 2.81
N THR A 45 7.40 -4.09 4.00
CA THR A 45 7.78 -4.92 5.14
C THR A 45 7.59 -6.40 4.81
N GLN A 46 6.39 -6.79 4.35
CA GLN A 46 6.11 -8.20 4.01
C GLN A 46 6.91 -8.71 2.81
N TYR A 47 7.17 -7.84 1.84
CA TYR A 47 7.96 -8.15 0.65
C TYR A 47 9.40 -8.49 1.03
N PHE A 48 10.09 -7.61 1.76
CA PHE A 48 11.47 -7.84 2.16
C PHE A 48 11.62 -8.90 3.27
N GLU A 49 10.60 -9.11 4.10
CA GLU A 49 10.56 -10.28 5.00
C GLU A 49 10.56 -11.62 4.24
N ARG A 50 10.05 -11.65 3.01
CA ARG A 50 9.93 -12.88 2.22
C ARG A 50 11.03 -13.08 1.19
N PHE A 51 11.54 -11.99 0.62
CA PHE A 51 12.50 -12.02 -0.48
C PHE A 51 13.91 -11.52 -0.10
N GLU A 52 14.07 -11.01 1.13
CA GLU A 52 15.29 -10.32 1.58
C GLU A 52 15.65 -9.11 0.68
N ALA A 53 16.66 -8.35 1.09
CA ALA A 53 17.09 -7.14 0.39
C ALA A 53 18.12 -7.45 -0.72
N THR A 54 17.80 -8.38 -1.62
CA THR A 54 18.66 -8.66 -2.79
C THR A 54 18.57 -7.56 -3.85
N PRO A 55 19.56 -7.39 -4.74
CA PRO A 55 19.51 -6.38 -5.80
C PRO A 55 18.26 -6.50 -6.70
N GLU A 56 17.85 -7.71 -7.04
CA GLU A 56 16.66 -7.97 -7.86
C GLU A 56 15.38 -7.58 -7.12
N ALA A 57 15.27 -7.98 -5.85
CA ALA A 57 14.13 -7.65 -5.00
C ALA A 57 13.98 -6.14 -4.82
N ILE A 58 15.08 -5.42 -4.57
CA ILE A 58 15.09 -3.95 -4.46
C ILE A 58 14.66 -3.31 -5.78
N THR A 59 15.14 -3.83 -6.92
CA THR A 59 14.78 -3.29 -8.24
C THR A 59 13.28 -3.43 -8.51
N ILE A 60 12.72 -4.61 -8.26
CA ILE A 60 11.28 -4.87 -8.41
C ILE A 60 10.47 -3.98 -7.47
N ALA A 61 10.87 -3.90 -6.20
CA ALA A 61 10.27 -3.03 -5.20
C ALA A 61 10.26 -1.55 -5.67
N GLY A 62 11.38 -1.06 -6.21
CA GLY A 62 11.48 0.30 -6.74
C GLY A 62 10.51 0.56 -7.90
N VAL A 63 10.38 -0.37 -8.84
CA VAL A 63 9.41 -0.25 -9.95
C VAL A 63 7.97 -0.22 -9.42
N ILE A 64 7.64 -1.07 -8.45
CA ILE A 64 6.33 -1.07 -7.80
C ILE A 64 6.06 0.28 -7.12
N ALA A 65 7.05 0.86 -6.45
CA ALA A 65 6.92 2.16 -5.78
C ALA A 65 6.57 3.28 -6.75
N ILE A 66 7.26 3.33 -7.90
CA ILE A 66 7.03 4.34 -8.94
C ILE A 66 5.61 4.20 -9.50
N LEU A 67 5.19 2.98 -9.84
CA LEU A 67 3.84 2.73 -10.36
C LEU A 67 2.75 3.09 -9.35
N ALA A 68 2.95 2.73 -8.07
CA ALA A 68 2.01 3.08 -7.00
C ALA A 68 1.93 4.60 -6.77
N ALA A 69 3.07 5.29 -6.75
CA ALA A 69 3.13 6.75 -6.60
C ALA A 69 2.43 7.46 -7.76
N TRP A 70 2.66 7.01 -9.00
CA TRP A 70 2.00 7.55 -10.18
C TRP A 70 0.48 7.31 -10.16
N ALA A 71 0.04 6.10 -9.78
CA ALA A 71 -1.37 5.77 -9.65
C ALA A 71 -2.06 6.65 -8.59
N LEU A 72 -1.43 6.84 -7.43
CA LEU A 72 -1.95 7.71 -6.37
C LEU A 72 -2.02 9.17 -6.83
N TRP A 73 -0.98 9.67 -7.48
CA TRP A 73 -0.95 11.01 -8.05
C TRP A 73 -2.09 11.23 -9.04
N ALA A 74 -2.28 10.31 -9.97
CA ALA A 74 -3.34 10.38 -10.97
C ALA A 74 -4.74 10.32 -10.34
N PHE A 75 -4.93 9.45 -9.34
CA PHE A 75 -6.20 9.34 -8.62
C PHE A 75 -6.52 10.61 -7.82
N ASN A 76 -5.52 11.17 -7.13
CA ASN A 76 -5.68 12.42 -6.39
C ASN A 76 -6.05 13.61 -7.29
N HIS A 77 -5.47 13.70 -8.49
CA HIS A 77 -5.84 14.74 -9.45
C HIS A 77 -7.31 14.63 -9.86
N ARG A 78 -7.81 13.41 -10.09
CA ARG A 78 -9.23 13.17 -10.38
C ARG A 78 -10.14 13.54 -9.21
N LEU A 79 -9.70 13.30 -7.97
CA LEU A 79 -10.47 13.69 -6.78
C LEU A 79 -10.52 15.20 -6.55
N VAL A 80 -9.48 15.94 -6.92
CA VAL A 80 -9.45 17.41 -6.81
C VAL A 80 -10.34 18.09 -7.86
N GLN A 81 -10.52 17.46 -9.02
CA GLN A 81 -11.38 17.96 -10.10
C GLN A 81 -12.88 17.61 -9.94
N ARG A 82 -13.25 16.87 -8.90
CA ARG A 82 -14.64 16.53 -8.56
C ARG A 82 -15.17 17.46 -7.48
#